data_AF-A0A349K3V8-F1
#
_entry.id   AF-A0A349K3V8-F1
#
_cell.length_a   1.000
_cell.length_b   1.000
_cell.length_c   1.000
_cell.angle_alpha   90.00
_cell.angle_beta   90.00
_cell.angle_gamma   90.00
#
_symmetry.space_group_name_H-M   'P 1'
#
loop_
_entity.id
_entity.type
_entity.pdbx_description
1 polymer ?
#
loop_
_entity_poly.entity_id
_entity_poly.type
_entity_poly.pdbx_seq_one_letter_code
_entity_poly.pdbx_strand_id
1 'polypeptide(L)' 'METSMSSALAFLLFVLLPTSLMADQKLSLTMRSRTKDAPGTAVMKKVEWEASRTALIICDMWDDHWCKSA' A
#
# COMPACT_ATOMS: atom_id res chain seq x y z
N MET A 1 11.19 29.14 37.35
CA MET A 1 9.94 28.41 37.07
C MET A 1 9.60 28.35 35.58
N GLU A 2 9.99 29.33 34.77
CA GLU A 2 9.63 29.39 33.34
C GLU A 2 10.33 28.35 32.45
N THR A 3 11.58 28.00 32.75
CA THR A 3 12.36 26.96 32.05
C THR A 3 11.79 25.54 32.26
N SER A 4 11.17 25.30 33.41
CA SER A 4 10.52 24.02 33.75
C SER A 4 9.23 23.80 32.96
N MET A 5 8.47 24.88 32.70
CA MET A 5 7.22 24.83 31.94
C MET A 5 7.49 24.56 30.45
N SER A 6 8.52 25.21 29.88
CA SER A 6 8.93 25.03 28.49
C SER A 6 9.45 23.61 28.21
N SER A 7 10.24 23.04 29.13
CA SER A 7 10.72 21.66 29.00
C SER A 7 9.59 20.63 29.10
N ALA A 8 8.58 20.88 29.96
CA ALA A 8 7.40 20.01 30.07
C ALA A 8 6.52 20.06 28.81
N LEU A 9 6.35 21.26 28.21
CA LEU A 9 5.62 21.42 26.95
C LEU A 9 6.31 20.72 25.78
N ALA A 10 7.63 20.84 25.68
CA ALA A 10 8.43 20.17 24.64
C ALA A 10 8.37 18.64 24.79
N PHE A 11 8.42 18.14 26.03
CA PHE A 11 8.29 16.71 26.31
C PHE A 11 6.89 16.18 25.98
N LEU A 12 5.83 16.93 26.32
CA LEU A 12 4.45 16.59 25.99
C LEU A 12 4.23 16.56 24.47
N LEU A 13 4.79 17.52 23.74
CA LEU A 13 4.73 17.57 22.28
C LEU A 13 5.45 16.37 21.63
N PHE A 14 6.61 15.99 22.15
CA PHE A 14 7.40 14.84 21.67
C PHE A 14 6.67 13.50 21.90
N VAL A 15 5.94 13.35 23.01
CA VAL A 15 5.17 12.13 23.31
C VAL A 15 3.91 11.99 22.44
N LEU A 16 3.33 13.09 21.96
CA LEU A 16 2.09 13.09 21.15
C LEU A 16 2.34 12.99 19.63
N LEU A 17 3.56 13.23 19.15
CA LEU A 17 3.93 13.17 17.73
C LEU A 17 3.91 11.77 17.06
N PRO A 18 4.25 10.63 17.71
CA PRO A 18 4.45 9.37 16.98
C PRO A 18 3.15 8.65 16.60
N THR A 19 2.00 8.98 17.20
CA THR A 19 0.74 8.24 16.96
C THR A 19 0.07 8.58 15.63
N SER A 20 0.33 9.77 15.08
CA SER A 20 -0.28 10.23 13.82
C SER A 20 0.43 9.71 12.57
N LEU A 21 1.69 9.24 12.68
CA LEU A 21 2.42 8.63 11.55
C LEU A 21 2.00 7.18 11.29
N MET A 22 1.31 6.52 12.22
CA MET A 22 0.84 5.13 12.08
C MET A 22 -0.55 5.07 11.43
N ALA A 23 -0.80 5.87 10.40
CA ALA A 23 -2.03 5.78 9.63
C ALA A 23 -2.08 4.41 8.91
N ASP A 24 -3.21 3.70 9.03
CA ASP A 24 -3.44 2.42 8.35
C ASP A 24 -3.36 2.61 6.83
N GLN A 25 -2.19 2.31 6.25
CA GLN A 25 -1.94 2.53 4.83
C GLN A 25 -2.79 1.54 4.03
N LYS A 26 -3.72 2.09 3.22
CA LYS A 26 -4.50 1.28 2.28
C LYS A 26 -3.74 1.13 0.96
N LEU A 27 -3.70 -0.10 0.45
CA LEU A 27 -3.24 -0.42 -0.90
C LEU A 27 -4.45 -0.45 -1.83
N SER A 28 -4.64 0.62 -2.59
CA SER A 28 -5.73 0.73 -3.57
C SER A 28 -5.29 0.21 -4.94
N LEU A 29 -5.98 -0.80 -5.47
CA LEU A 29 -5.67 -1.42 -6.75
C LEU A 29 -6.89 -1.47 -7.66
N THR A 30 -6.66 -1.37 -8.96
CA THR A 30 -7.67 -1.69 -9.98
C THR A 30 -7.34 -3.07 -10.56
N MET A 31 -8.12 -4.06 -10.18
CA MET A 31 -7.97 -5.43 -10.63
C MET A 31 -8.74 -5.67 -11.93
N ARG A 32 -8.20 -6.57 -12.77
CA ARG A 32 -8.82 -7.04 -14.01
C ARG A 32 -8.89 -8.56 -13.99
N SER A 33 -10.07 -9.13 -14.23
CA SER A 33 -10.26 -10.58 -14.38
C SER A 33 -10.97 -10.91 -15.69
N ARG A 34 -10.77 -12.13 -16.19
CA ARG A 34 -11.46 -12.69 -17.37
C ARG A 34 -11.97 -14.07 -16.99
N THR A 35 -13.16 -14.44 -17.45
CA THR A 35 -13.71 -15.78 -17.25
C THR A 35 -13.77 -16.53 -18.57
N LYS A 36 -13.80 -17.86 -18.49
CA LYS A 36 -13.95 -18.71 -19.68
C LYS A 36 -15.30 -18.50 -20.38
N ASP A 37 -16.33 -18.19 -19.60
CA ASP A 37 -17.72 -18.10 -20.07
C ASP A 37 -18.01 -16.80 -20.84
N ALA A 38 -17.14 -15.79 -20.73
CA ALA A 38 -17.22 -14.55 -21.50
C ALA A 38 -15.86 -14.20 -22.15
N PRO A 39 -15.42 -14.96 -23.17
CA PRO A 39 -14.16 -14.71 -23.86
C PRO A 39 -14.16 -13.29 -24.45
N GLY A 40 -13.05 -12.58 -24.32
CA GLY A 40 -12.92 -11.20 -24.84
C GLY A 40 -13.29 -10.11 -23.84
N THR A 41 -14.19 -10.38 -22.90
CA THR A 41 -14.64 -9.39 -21.92
C THR A 41 -13.82 -9.47 -20.64
N ALA A 42 -13.30 -8.33 -20.19
CA ALA A 42 -12.61 -8.21 -18.91
C ALA A 42 -13.50 -7.47 -17.91
N VAL A 43 -13.54 -7.97 -16.67
CA VAL A 43 -14.23 -7.33 -15.54
C VAL A 43 -13.22 -6.52 -14.74
N MET A 44 -13.54 -5.26 -14.51
CA MET A 44 -12.71 -4.34 -13.72
C MET A 44 -13.28 -4.22 -12.30
N LYS A 45 -12.43 -4.28 -11.28
CA LYS A 45 -12.81 -4.14 -9.88
C LYS A 45 -11.82 -3.26 -9.12
N LYS A 46 -12.30 -2.22 -8.45
CA LYS A 46 -11.49 -1.48 -7.48
C LYS A 46 -11.48 -2.21 -6.15
N VAL A 47 -10.31 -2.35 -5.54
CA VAL A 47 -10.12 -2.95 -4.22
C VAL A 47 -9.24 -2.06 -3.36
N GLU A 48 -9.46 -2.09 -2.06
CA GLU A 48 -8.61 -1.46 -1.05
C GLU A 48 -8.25 -2.50 -0.01
N TRP A 49 -6.96 -2.73 0.19
CA TRP A 49 -6.43 -3.72 1.11
C TRP A 49 -5.60 -3.06 2.20
N GLU A 50 -5.46 -3.70 3.36
CA GLU A 50 -4.51 -3.27 4.39
C GLU A 50 -3.09 -3.58 3.89
N ALA A 51 -2.30 -2.55 3.61
CA ALA A 51 -0.97 -2.71 3.03
C ALA A 51 -0.04 -3.49 3.95
N SER A 52 -0.15 -3.27 5.27
CA SER A 52 0.63 -3.96 6.31
C SER A 52 0.37 -5.46 6.40
N ARG A 53 -0.73 -5.96 5.80
CA ARG A 53 -1.12 -7.36 5.79
C ARG A 53 -1.15 -7.98 4.39
N THR A 54 -0.60 -7.29 3.40
CA THR A 54 -0.68 -7.70 1.99
C THR A 54 0.71 -7.75 1.36
N ALA A 55 1.01 -8.82 0.64
CA ALA A 55 2.20 -8.94 -0.21
C ALA A 55 1.79 -9.12 -1.66
N LEU A 56 2.50 -8.45 -2.58
CA LEU A 56 2.33 -8.63 -4.02
C LEU A 56 3.43 -9.58 -4.54
N ILE A 57 3.02 -10.66 -5.20
CA ILE A 57 3.91 -11.56 -5.91
C ILE A 57 3.70 -11.32 -7.40
N ILE A 58 4.73 -10.81 -8.06
CA ILE A 58 4.71 -10.56 -9.50
C ILE A 58 5.33 -11.75 -10.21
N CYS A 59 4.50 -12.52 -10.91
CA CYS A 59 4.94 -13.70 -11.65
C CYS A 59 5.11 -13.36 -13.12
N ASP A 60 6.20 -13.85 -13.73
CA ASP A 60 6.40 -13.90 -15.19
C ASP A 60 6.19 -12.55 -15.90
N MET A 61 6.57 -11.46 -15.23
CA MET A 61 6.50 -10.11 -15.79
C MET A 61 7.86 -9.76 -16.41
N TRP A 62 8.13 -10.33 -17.57
CA TRP A 62 9.32 -10.04 -18.37
C TRP A 62 8.98 -9.10 -19.51
N ASP A 63 9.90 -8.19 -19.82
CA ASP A 63 9.75 -7.22 -20.91
C ASP A 63 9.99 -7.91 -22.27
N ASP A 64 11.04 -8.72 -22.33
CA ASP A 64 11.40 -9.52 -23.50
C ASP A 64 11.02 -11.00 -23.33
N HIS A 65 10.72 -11.66 -24.44
CA HIS A 65 10.58 -13.11 -24.45
C HIS A 65 11.92 -13.75 -24.06
N TRP A 66 11.89 -14.59 -23.03
CA TRP A 66 13.06 -15.37 -22.61
C TRP A 66 13.53 -16.38 -23.68
N CYS A 67 12.65 -16.70 -24.64
CA CYS A 67 12.98 -17.54 -25.78
C CYS A 67 13.77 -16.73 -26.82
N LYS A 68 15.00 -17.16 -27.11
CA LYS A 68 15.86 -16.61 -28.17
C LYS A 68 15.26 -16.66 -29.59
N SER A 69 14.13 -17.34 -29.76
CA SER A 69 13.48 -17.60 -31.05
C SER A 69 12.07 -17.00 -31.17
N ALA A 70 11.65 -16.20 -30.19
CA ALA A 70 10.31 -15.59 -30.19
C ALA A 70 10.18 -14.50 -31.26
#